data_AF-A0A108U5U2-F1
#
_entry.id   AF-A0A108U5U2-F1
#
_cell.length_a   1.000
_cell.length_b   1.000
_cell.length_c   1.000
_cell.angle_alpha   90.00
_cell.angle_beta   90.00
_cell.angle_gamma   90.00
#
_symmetry.space_group_name_H-M   'P 1'
#
loop_
_entity.id
_entity.type
_entity.pdbx_description
1 polymer ?
#
loop_
_entity_poly.entity_id
_entity_poly.type
_entity_poly.pdbx_seq_one_letter_code
_entity_poly.pdbx_strand_id
1 'polypeptide(L)'
;MRLVGALTGVFAMSQVAAAQPSALSDDTRIDRLTDEIVKMIPLGPELDALAAADPRWPLQSIAPEDVKPEWLSCARESLSTRGYREYRRAETAEYANEYPDRVDSDLAVLSAGAAEVFAELARQGIEAGKKNQDVSDPKALVLEVLRKSDPQRRNAFIAFASGEEHTLLRRFVGVESTHGKVQSGQTFGDGLVQRLMEATMKRCRIPDSLRRPAQG
;
A
#
# COMPACT_ATOMS: atom_id res chain seq x y z
N MET A 1 24.07 84.12 -0.67
CA MET A 1 23.77 83.26 -1.84
C MET A 1 24.33 81.87 -1.56
N ARG A 2 23.46 80.84 -1.59
CA ARG A 2 23.66 79.41 -1.97
C ARG A 2 24.92 78.68 -1.40
N LEU A 3 24.89 77.45 -0.87
CA LEU A 3 24.16 76.24 -1.25
C LEU A 3 23.94 75.32 -0.02
N VAL A 4 22.77 74.69 0.05
CA VAL A 4 22.48 73.51 0.87
C VAL A 4 22.52 72.30 -0.08
N GLY A 5 23.44 71.37 0.15
CA GLY A 5 23.53 70.10 -0.58
C GLY A 5 22.95 68.97 0.25
N ALA A 6 21.80 68.44 -0.18
CA ALA A 6 21.16 67.26 0.41
C ALA A 6 21.56 66.01 -0.38
N LEU A 7 22.28 65.09 0.27
CA LEU A 7 22.57 63.74 -0.22
C LEU A 7 21.40 62.83 0.15
N THR A 8 20.63 62.41 -0.84
CA THR A 8 19.56 61.42 -0.68
C THR A 8 20.09 60.06 -1.14
N GLY A 9 20.44 59.20 -0.19
CA GLY A 9 20.81 57.82 -0.45
C GLY A 9 19.56 56.94 -0.60
N VAL A 10 19.38 56.34 -1.77
CA VAL A 10 18.32 55.36 -2.04
C VAL A 10 18.87 53.97 -1.72
N PHE A 11 18.46 53.40 -0.58
CA PHE A 11 18.66 51.99 -0.28
C PHE A 11 17.62 51.16 -1.05
N ALA A 12 18.05 50.51 -2.13
CA ALA A 12 17.27 49.49 -2.82
C ALA A 12 17.26 48.21 -1.97
N MET A 13 16.16 47.96 -1.26
CA MET A 13 15.91 46.67 -0.62
C MET A 13 15.49 45.65 -1.68
N SER A 14 16.45 44.84 -2.12
CA SER A 14 16.17 43.64 -2.93
C SER A 14 15.38 42.64 -2.10
N GLN A 15 14.07 42.55 -2.36
CA GLN A 15 13.24 41.47 -1.85
C GLN A 15 13.68 40.17 -2.50
N VAL A 16 14.49 39.39 -1.78
CA VAL A 16 14.74 37.99 -2.11
C VAL A 16 13.44 37.25 -1.79
N ALA A 17 12.62 37.03 -2.81
CA ALA A 17 11.49 36.11 -2.73
C ALA A 17 12.07 34.72 -2.45
N ALA A 18 12.03 34.29 -1.19
CA ALA A 18 12.30 32.92 -0.82
C ALA A 18 11.28 32.05 -1.56
N ALA A 19 11.73 31.30 -2.57
CA ALA A 19 10.94 30.27 -3.20
C ALA A 19 10.50 29.29 -2.10
N GLN A 20 9.24 29.37 -1.69
CA GLN A 20 8.67 28.41 -0.78
C GLN A 20 8.77 27.04 -1.47
N PRO A 21 9.28 26.00 -0.80
CA PRO A 21 9.28 24.66 -1.37
C PRO A 21 7.84 24.33 -1.75
N SER A 22 7.60 24.12 -3.05
CA SER A 22 6.29 23.76 -3.56
C SER A 22 5.88 22.45 -2.89
N ALA A 23 4.86 22.53 -2.02
CA ALA A 23 4.23 21.35 -1.46
C ALA A 23 3.86 20.40 -2.62
N LEU A 24 4.10 19.11 -2.43
CA LEU A 24 3.72 18.10 -3.43
C LEU A 24 2.21 18.23 -3.68
N SER A 25 1.81 18.11 -4.95
CA SER A 25 0.39 18.03 -5.29
C SER A 25 -0.27 16.86 -4.57
N ASP A 26 -1.56 16.98 -4.27
CA ASP A 26 -2.33 15.93 -3.57
C ASP A 26 -2.24 14.59 -4.30
N ASP A 27 -2.33 14.60 -5.63
CA ASP A 27 -2.16 13.41 -6.45
C ASP A 27 -0.78 12.78 -6.29
N THR A 28 0.28 13.58 -6.27
CA THR A 28 1.64 13.07 -6.04
C THR A 28 1.80 12.46 -4.65
N ARG A 29 1.17 13.05 -3.63
CA ARG A 29 1.20 12.51 -2.26
C ARG A 29 0.45 11.19 -2.17
N ILE A 30 -0.74 11.11 -2.78
CA ILE A 30 -1.54 9.88 -2.87
C ILE A 30 -0.76 8.79 -3.59
N ASP A 31 -0.14 9.10 -4.73
CA ASP A 31 0.64 8.12 -5.50
C ASP A 31 1.84 7.60 -4.70
N ARG A 32 2.57 8.47 -4.01
CA ARG A 32 3.71 8.05 -3.17
C ARG A 32 3.27 7.18 -1.99
N LEU A 33 2.18 7.56 -1.30
CA LEU A 33 1.65 6.77 -0.20
C LEU A 33 1.17 5.40 -0.71
N THR A 34 0.50 5.37 -1.87
CA THR A 34 0.09 4.14 -2.54
C THR A 34 1.28 3.22 -2.82
N ASP A 35 2.39 3.77 -3.32
CA ASP A 35 3.58 3.00 -3.65
C ASP A 35 4.21 2.35 -2.40
N GLU A 36 4.29 3.08 -1.28
CA GLU A 36 4.79 2.51 -0.02
C GLU A 36 3.85 1.41 0.52
N ILE A 37 2.54 1.58 0.38
CA ILE A 37 1.55 0.57 0.79
C ILE A 37 1.65 -0.69 -0.07
N VAL A 38 1.76 -0.54 -1.39
CA VAL A 38 1.89 -1.68 -2.33
C VAL A 38 3.19 -2.43 -2.05
N LYS A 39 4.25 -1.71 -1.68
CA LYS A 39 5.53 -2.29 -1.29
C LYS A 39 5.42 -3.10 0.02
N MET A 40 4.67 -2.62 1.02
CA MET A 40 4.44 -3.37 2.27
C MET A 40 3.83 -4.76 2.03
N ILE A 41 2.88 -4.84 1.09
CA ILE A 41 2.13 -6.07 0.81
C ILE A 41 2.19 -6.32 -0.71
N PRO A 42 3.28 -6.95 -1.20
CA PRO A 42 3.57 -7.04 -2.62
C PRO A 42 2.77 -8.16 -3.31
N LEU A 43 1.44 -8.05 -3.35
CA LEU A 43 0.58 -9.04 -4.00
C LEU A 43 0.67 -9.01 -5.53
N GLY A 44 0.93 -7.85 -6.12
CA GLY A 44 0.99 -7.67 -7.58
C GLY A 44 1.80 -8.74 -8.32
N PRO A 45 3.09 -8.93 -7.98
CA PRO A 45 3.92 -9.95 -8.62
C PRO A 45 3.41 -11.39 -8.43
N GLU A 46 2.75 -11.68 -7.30
CA GLU A 46 2.16 -12.99 -7.03
C GLU A 46 0.93 -13.22 -7.92
N LEU A 47 0.11 -12.20 -8.13
CA LEU A 47 -1.03 -12.23 -9.05
C LEU A 47 -0.56 -12.46 -10.49
N ASP A 48 0.49 -11.76 -10.92
CA ASP A 48 1.09 -11.96 -12.26
C ASP A 48 1.64 -13.39 -12.42
N ALA A 49 2.27 -13.95 -11.38
CA ALA A 49 2.78 -15.31 -11.39
C ALA A 49 1.66 -16.36 -11.48
N LEU A 50 0.56 -16.17 -10.75
CA LEU A 50 -0.64 -17.02 -10.85
C LEU A 50 -1.24 -16.97 -12.26
N ALA A 51 -1.35 -15.77 -12.83
CA ALA A 51 -1.83 -15.56 -14.18
C ALA A 51 -0.94 -16.26 -15.22
N ALA A 52 0.38 -16.30 -15.02
CA ALA A 52 1.32 -17.00 -15.88
C ALA A 52 1.23 -18.52 -15.75
N ALA A 53 0.94 -19.04 -14.55
CA ALA A 53 0.85 -20.47 -14.27
C ALA A 53 -0.44 -21.12 -14.77
N ASP A 54 -1.57 -20.40 -14.75
CA ASP A 54 -2.86 -20.91 -15.22
C ASP A 54 -3.52 -19.92 -16.20
N PRO A 55 -3.69 -20.30 -17.49
CA PRO A 55 -4.38 -19.47 -18.49
C PRO A 55 -5.83 -19.14 -18.13
N ARG A 56 -6.49 -19.97 -17.31
CA ARG A 56 -7.87 -19.76 -16.87
C ARG A 56 -7.99 -18.91 -15.61
N TRP A 57 -6.86 -18.59 -14.97
CA TRP A 57 -6.86 -17.73 -13.80
C TRP A 57 -7.34 -16.30 -14.13
N PRO A 58 -8.19 -15.68 -13.29
CA PRO A 58 -8.69 -16.13 -11.98
C PRO A 58 -10.04 -16.88 -12.00
N LEU A 59 -10.52 -17.27 -13.18
CA LEU A 59 -11.87 -17.81 -13.40
C LEU A 59 -11.90 -19.33 -13.55
N GLN A 60 -10.85 -20.03 -13.08
CA GLN A 60 -10.72 -21.48 -13.19
C GLN A 60 -11.86 -22.28 -12.54
N SER A 61 -12.58 -21.67 -11.57
CA SER A 61 -13.75 -22.26 -10.91
C SER A 61 -15.04 -22.19 -11.73
N ILE A 62 -15.09 -21.33 -12.75
CA ILE A 62 -16.21 -21.21 -13.70
C ILE A 62 -15.99 -22.22 -14.83
N ALA A 63 -17.05 -22.90 -15.28
CA ALA A 63 -16.93 -23.86 -16.39
C ALA A 63 -16.42 -23.13 -17.65
N PRO A 64 -15.48 -23.71 -18.43
CA PRO A 64 -14.89 -23.04 -19.59
C PRO A 64 -15.90 -22.47 -20.58
N GLU A 65 -17.00 -23.20 -20.81
CA GLU A 65 -18.11 -22.83 -21.69
C GLU A 65 -18.91 -21.60 -21.21
N ASP A 66 -18.86 -21.30 -19.91
CA ASP A 66 -19.55 -20.16 -19.29
C ASP A 66 -18.65 -18.92 -19.20
N VAL A 67 -17.34 -19.05 -19.44
CA VAL A 67 -16.38 -17.94 -19.34
C VAL A 67 -16.36 -17.15 -20.64
N LYS A 68 -16.73 -15.87 -20.56
CA LYS A 68 -16.54 -14.94 -21.68
C LYS A 68 -15.08 -14.44 -21.75
N PRO A 69 -14.47 -14.34 -22.94
CA PRO A 69 -13.09 -13.85 -23.09
C PRO A 69 -12.86 -12.46 -22.46
N GLU A 70 -13.83 -11.55 -22.56
CA GLU A 70 -13.74 -10.21 -21.98
C GLU A 70 -13.69 -10.21 -20.44
N TRP A 71 -14.34 -11.18 -19.80
CA TRP A 71 -14.29 -11.32 -18.34
C TRP A 71 -12.92 -11.77 -17.89
N LEU A 72 -12.36 -12.78 -18.55
CA LEU A 72 -11.04 -13.29 -18.24
C LEU A 72 -9.97 -12.20 -18.47
N SER A 73 -10.04 -11.48 -19.59
CA SER A 73 -9.12 -10.37 -19.88
C SER A 73 -9.21 -9.27 -18.82
N CYS A 74 -10.42 -8.80 -18.49
CA CYS A 74 -10.61 -7.76 -17.49
C CYS A 74 -10.14 -8.20 -16.10
N ALA A 75 -10.44 -9.44 -15.72
CA ALA A 75 -10.08 -9.95 -14.40
C ALA A 75 -8.56 -10.10 -14.25
N ARG A 76 -7.87 -10.58 -15.29
CA ARG A 76 -6.40 -10.65 -15.31
C ARG A 76 -5.75 -9.27 -15.30
N GLU A 77 -6.34 -8.30 -15.98
CA GLU A 77 -5.85 -6.92 -15.93
C GLU A 77 -6.01 -6.32 -14.52
N SER A 78 -7.18 -6.53 -13.91
CA SER A 78 -7.50 -6.02 -12.57
C SER A 78 -6.68 -6.70 -11.46
N LEU A 79 -6.40 -8.00 -11.63
CA LEU A 79 -5.54 -8.78 -10.74
C LEU A 79 -4.15 -8.94 -11.36
N SER A 80 -3.47 -7.81 -11.55
CA SER A 80 -2.07 -7.76 -11.98
C SER A 80 -1.29 -6.83 -11.06
N THR A 81 0.03 -6.74 -11.22
CA THR A 81 0.81 -5.70 -10.52
C THR A 81 0.23 -4.31 -10.73
N ARG A 82 -0.16 -3.97 -11.97
CA ARG A 82 -0.76 -2.66 -12.27
C ARG A 82 -2.15 -2.53 -11.64
N GLY A 83 -3.00 -3.54 -11.81
CA GLY A 83 -4.37 -3.52 -11.30
C GLY A 83 -4.43 -3.44 -9.77
N TYR A 84 -3.52 -4.12 -9.07
CA TYR A 84 -3.39 -4.04 -7.61
C TYR A 84 -2.96 -2.64 -7.16
N ARG A 85 -2.00 -2.00 -7.85
CA ARG A 85 -1.64 -0.60 -7.56
C ARG A 85 -2.83 0.33 -7.78
N GLU A 86 -3.57 0.17 -8.88
CA GLU A 86 -4.77 0.98 -9.15
C GLU A 86 -5.84 0.81 -8.06
N TYR A 87 -6.07 -0.43 -7.62
CA TYR A 87 -6.96 -0.74 -6.49
C TYR A 87 -6.52 -0.02 -5.20
N ARG A 88 -5.25 -0.16 -4.81
CA ARG A 88 -4.71 0.52 -3.62
C ARG A 88 -4.69 2.04 -3.76
N ARG A 89 -4.53 2.58 -4.97
CA ARG A 89 -4.57 4.03 -5.22
C ARG A 89 -5.97 4.60 -4.94
N ALA A 90 -7.02 3.89 -5.36
CA ALA A 90 -8.40 4.30 -5.08
C ALA A 90 -8.66 4.33 -3.57
N GLU A 91 -8.28 3.27 -2.85
CA GLU A 91 -8.38 3.21 -1.39
C GLU A 91 -7.53 4.30 -0.69
N THR A 92 -6.32 4.58 -1.20
CA THR A 92 -5.45 5.64 -0.66
C THR A 92 -6.03 7.02 -0.90
N ALA A 93 -6.70 7.25 -2.02
CA ALA A 93 -7.36 8.52 -2.30
C ALA A 93 -8.55 8.75 -1.34
N GLU A 94 -9.33 7.71 -1.05
CA GLU A 94 -10.40 7.77 -0.05
C GLU A 94 -9.83 8.08 1.35
N TYR A 95 -8.77 7.36 1.76
CA TYR A 95 -8.07 7.61 3.01
C TYR A 95 -7.53 9.05 3.13
N ALA A 96 -6.89 9.55 2.07
CA ALA A 96 -6.33 10.90 2.04
C ALA A 96 -7.42 12.00 2.11
N ASN A 97 -8.59 11.73 1.54
CA ASN A 97 -9.73 12.63 1.62
C ASN A 97 -10.36 12.65 3.03
N GLU A 98 -10.41 11.50 3.70
CA GLU A 98 -10.94 11.39 5.06
C GLU A 98 -9.96 11.92 6.13
N TYR A 99 -8.66 11.72 5.92
CA TYR A 99 -7.60 12.06 6.87
C TYR A 99 -6.45 12.88 6.24
N PRO A 100 -6.72 14.07 5.67
CA PRO A 100 -5.72 14.83 4.92
C PRO A 100 -4.50 15.21 5.76
N ASP A 101 -4.70 15.51 7.04
CA ASP A 101 -3.63 15.90 7.98
C ASP A 101 -2.70 14.73 8.37
N ARG A 102 -3.03 13.49 7.98
CA ARG A 102 -2.26 12.28 8.32
C ARG A 102 -1.32 11.85 7.20
N VAL A 103 -1.63 12.19 5.95
CA VAL A 103 -0.95 11.68 4.76
C VAL A 103 0.57 11.91 4.83
N ASP A 104 1.00 13.11 5.23
CA ASP A 104 2.43 13.45 5.25
C ASP A 104 3.19 12.69 6.36
N SER A 105 2.59 12.56 7.55
CA SER A 105 3.20 11.80 8.65
C SER A 105 3.27 10.30 8.35
N ASP A 106 2.22 9.77 7.71
CA ASP A 106 2.13 8.37 7.32
C ASP A 106 3.13 8.04 6.21
N LEU A 107 3.21 8.89 5.19
CA LEU A 107 4.22 8.75 4.15
C LEU A 107 5.64 8.83 4.73
N ALA A 108 5.89 9.71 5.70
CA ALA A 108 7.19 9.85 6.33
C ALA A 108 7.62 8.58 7.06
N VAL A 109 6.75 7.95 7.87
CA VAL A 109 7.12 6.73 8.60
C VAL A 109 7.32 5.54 7.67
N LEU A 110 6.49 5.42 6.63
CA LEU A 110 6.59 4.34 5.66
C LEU A 110 7.87 4.46 4.83
N SER A 111 8.12 5.63 4.24
CA SER A 111 9.31 5.86 3.40
C SER A 111 10.63 5.95 4.19
N ALA A 112 10.56 6.14 5.51
CA ALA A 112 11.73 6.05 6.40
C ALA A 112 12.20 4.61 6.63
N GLY A 113 11.44 3.60 6.19
CA GLY A 113 11.86 2.20 6.23
C GLY A 113 10.84 1.20 6.75
N ALA A 114 9.71 1.67 7.30
CA ALA A 114 8.70 0.75 7.81
C ALA A 114 8.12 -0.13 6.70
N ALA A 115 7.97 0.44 5.49
CA ALA A 115 7.46 -0.30 4.34
C ALA A 115 8.38 -1.46 3.92
N GLU A 116 9.69 -1.25 3.90
CA GLU A 116 10.69 -2.27 3.57
C GLU A 116 10.69 -3.43 4.58
N VAL A 117 10.61 -3.11 5.87
CA VAL A 117 10.59 -4.13 6.92
C VAL A 117 9.32 -4.98 6.79
N PHE A 118 8.16 -4.34 6.56
CA PHE A 118 6.92 -5.05 6.28
C PHE A 118 6.97 -5.88 5.00
N ALA A 119 7.57 -5.36 3.92
CA ALA A 119 7.74 -6.08 2.67
C ALA A 119 8.51 -7.39 2.87
N GLU A 120 9.58 -7.36 3.68
CA GLU A 120 10.36 -8.55 4.00
C GLU A 120 9.56 -9.56 4.83
N LEU A 121 8.78 -9.09 5.80
CA LEU A 121 7.87 -9.95 6.57
C LEU A 121 6.80 -10.59 5.69
N ALA A 122 6.18 -9.79 4.81
CA ALA A 122 5.16 -10.25 3.88
C ALA A 122 5.73 -11.31 2.92
N ARG A 123 6.92 -11.08 2.37
CA ARG A 123 7.61 -12.04 1.49
C ARG A 123 7.85 -13.37 2.19
N GLN A 124 8.31 -13.35 3.45
CA GLN A 124 8.52 -14.59 4.21
C GLN A 124 7.20 -15.29 4.54
N GLY A 125 6.14 -14.53 4.86
CA GLY A 125 4.78 -15.08 5.05
C GLY A 125 4.22 -15.73 3.78
N ILE A 126 4.37 -15.08 2.62
CA ILE A 126 3.96 -15.61 1.31
C ILE A 126 4.72 -16.91 1.01
N GLU A 127 6.05 -16.92 1.21
CA GLU A 127 6.89 -18.09 0.95
C GLU A 127 6.55 -19.27 1.86
N ALA A 128 6.27 -19.01 3.15
CA ALA A 128 5.81 -20.02 4.09
C ALA A 128 4.44 -20.60 3.66
N GLY A 129 3.51 -19.73 3.27
CA GLY A 129 2.20 -20.13 2.75
C GLY A 129 2.30 -21.01 1.49
N LYS A 130 3.16 -20.67 0.53
CA LYS A 130 3.42 -21.49 -0.67
C LYS A 130 3.91 -22.91 -0.34
N LYS A 131 4.64 -23.05 0.76
CA LYS A 131 5.17 -24.34 1.24
C LYS A 131 4.18 -25.11 2.12
N ASN A 132 2.97 -24.58 2.36
CA ASN A 132 2.04 -25.06 3.39
C ASN A 132 2.74 -25.22 4.76
N GLN A 133 3.66 -24.31 5.06
CA GLN A 133 4.38 -24.25 6.31
C GLN A 133 3.84 -23.10 7.13
N ASP A 134 3.35 -23.40 8.33
CA ASP A 134 3.03 -22.36 9.28
C ASP A 134 4.33 -21.67 9.74
N VAL A 135 4.28 -20.35 9.83
CA VAL A 135 5.29 -19.60 10.59
C VAL A 135 5.07 -19.94 12.06
N SER A 136 5.83 -20.93 12.55
CA SER A 136 5.68 -21.50 13.89
C SER A 136 5.90 -20.47 15.02
N ASP A 137 6.69 -19.43 14.76
CA ASP A 137 6.84 -18.29 15.67
C ASP A 137 6.89 -16.95 14.90
N PRO A 138 5.74 -16.27 14.72
CA PRO A 138 5.68 -14.97 14.07
C PRO A 138 6.49 -13.88 14.80
N LYS A 139 6.68 -14.01 16.12
CA LYS A 139 7.47 -13.04 16.89
C LYS A 139 8.97 -13.21 16.62
N ALA A 140 9.45 -14.46 16.58
CA ALA A 140 10.83 -14.74 16.21
C ALA A 140 11.16 -14.24 14.80
N LEU A 141 10.24 -14.42 13.85
CA LEU A 141 10.36 -13.89 12.49
C LEU A 141 10.52 -12.36 12.49
N VAL A 142 9.64 -11.63 13.20
CA VAL A 142 9.75 -10.17 13.33
C VAL A 142 11.10 -9.77 13.91
N LEU A 143 11.53 -10.42 15.01
CA LEU A 143 12.83 -10.14 15.63
C LEU A 143 14.00 -10.41 14.69
N GLU A 144 13.94 -11.46 13.88
CA GLU A 144 14.97 -11.79 12.89
C GLU A 144 15.08 -10.69 11.82
N VAL A 145 13.96 -10.25 11.26
CA VAL A 145 13.93 -9.18 10.26
C VAL A 145 14.45 -7.86 10.86
N LEU A 146 14.04 -7.51 12.07
CA LEU A 146 14.50 -6.30 12.76
C LEU A 146 16.00 -6.33 13.10
N ARG A 147 16.55 -7.53 13.39
CA ARG A 147 17.98 -7.71 13.65
C ARG A 147 18.82 -7.51 12.38
N LYS A 148 18.29 -7.90 11.22
CA LYS A 148 18.95 -7.74 9.91
C LYS A 148 18.75 -6.35 9.30
N SER A 149 17.75 -5.61 9.77
CA SER A 149 17.46 -4.25 9.34
C SER A 149 18.42 -3.24 9.94
N ASP A 150 18.77 -2.20 9.17
CA ASP A 150 19.54 -1.08 9.69
C ASP A 150 18.74 -0.30 10.78
N PRO A 151 19.42 0.49 11.62
CA PRO A 151 18.77 1.19 12.73
C PRO A 151 17.64 2.13 12.30
N GLN A 152 17.75 2.79 11.15
CA GLN A 152 16.73 3.73 10.68
C GLN A 152 15.44 2.99 10.33
N ARG A 153 15.54 1.93 9.52
CA ARG A 153 14.36 1.12 9.15
C ARG A 153 13.70 0.46 10.34
N ARG A 154 14.51 -0.08 11.27
CA ARG A 154 14.00 -0.66 12.51
C ARG A 154 13.23 0.36 13.33
N ASN A 155 13.76 1.57 13.51
CA ASN A 155 13.08 2.62 14.27
C ASN A 155 11.79 3.08 13.59
N ALA A 156 11.80 3.23 12.26
CA ALA A 156 10.60 3.56 11.49
C ALA A 156 9.53 2.47 11.62
N PHE A 157 9.90 1.20 11.54
CA PHE A 157 8.99 0.09 11.78
C PHE A 157 8.40 0.11 13.19
N ILE A 158 9.23 0.35 14.23
CA ILE A 158 8.75 0.43 15.61
C ILE A 158 7.76 1.59 15.76
N ALA A 159 8.10 2.77 15.26
CA ALA A 159 7.20 3.94 15.26
C ALA A 159 5.87 3.60 14.58
N PHE A 160 5.91 3.01 13.38
CA PHE A 160 4.71 2.58 12.67
C PHE A 160 3.93 1.48 13.42
N ALA A 161 4.59 0.52 14.06
CA ALA A 161 3.94 -0.62 14.69
C ALA A 161 3.32 -0.30 16.06
N SER A 162 3.94 0.60 16.84
CA SER A 162 3.52 0.91 18.22
C SER A 162 3.07 2.35 18.45
N GLY A 163 3.36 3.28 17.55
CA GLY A 163 2.98 4.69 17.70
C GLY A 163 1.46 4.87 17.62
N GLU A 164 0.87 5.59 18.58
CA GLU A 164 -0.56 5.88 18.60
C GLU A 164 -0.99 6.70 17.37
N GLU A 165 -0.10 7.56 16.89
CA GLU A 165 -0.25 8.44 15.74
C GLU A 165 -0.49 7.70 14.41
N HIS A 166 -0.05 6.44 14.31
CA HIS A 166 -0.18 5.62 13.10
C HIS A 166 -1.31 4.56 13.19
N THR A 167 -2.18 4.67 14.18
CA THR A 167 -3.31 3.72 14.36
C THR A 167 -4.22 3.68 13.14
N LEU A 168 -4.58 4.84 12.59
CA LEU A 168 -5.44 4.93 11.40
C LEU A 168 -4.78 4.29 10.18
N LEU A 169 -3.48 4.55 9.97
CA LEU A 169 -2.71 3.92 8.90
C LEU A 169 -2.66 2.40 9.06
N ARG A 170 -2.38 1.89 10.27
CA ARG A 170 -2.38 0.44 10.55
C ARG A 170 -3.73 -0.19 10.26
N ARG A 171 -4.84 0.49 10.61
CA ARG A 171 -6.20 0.04 10.28
C ARG A 171 -6.43 -0.01 8.78
N PHE A 172 -6.04 1.05 8.09
CA PHE A 172 -6.20 1.20 6.65
C PHE A 172 -5.43 0.14 5.85
N VAL A 173 -4.19 -0.16 6.24
CA VAL A 173 -3.42 -1.26 5.62
C VAL A 173 -3.79 -2.63 6.19
N GLY A 174 -4.65 -2.67 7.23
CA GLY A 174 -5.23 -3.86 7.84
C GLY A 174 -4.29 -4.67 8.74
N VAL A 175 -3.21 -4.06 9.24
CA VAL A 175 -2.27 -4.69 10.19
C VAL A 175 -2.60 -4.39 11.65
N GLU A 176 -3.65 -3.62 11.93
CA GLU A 176 -4.16 -3.39 13.28
C GLU A 176 -4.95 -4.62 13.79
N SER A 177 -4.73 -5.02 15.04
CA SER A 177 -5.54 -6.06 15.68
C SER A 177 -6.87 -5.48 16.19
N THR A 178 -7.98 -5.85 15.58
CA THR A 178 -9.29 -5.61 16.19
C THR A 178 -9.41 -6.50 17.45
N HIS A 179 -9.43 -5.90 18.65
CA HIS A 179 -9.64 -6.54 19.95
C HIS A 179 -8.43 -7.25 20.59
N GLY A 180 -7.20 -6.81 20.33
CA GLY A 180 -6.01 -7.35 21.02
C GLY A 180 -5.63 -8.79 20.62
N LYS A 181 -6.35 -9.38 19.66
CA LYS A 181 -5.94 -10.61 18.97
C LYS A 181 -5.31 -10.21 17.65
N VAL A 182 -4.00 -10.41 17.53
CA VAL A 182 -3.30 -10.32 16.24
C VAL A 182 -3.99 -11.30 15.29
N GLN A 183 -4.63 -10.80 14.23
CA GLN A 183 -5.11 -11.68 13.15
C GLN A 183 -3.91 -12.47 12.65
N SER A 184 -4.07 -13.78 12.46
CA SER A 184 -3.01 -14.56 11.82
C SER A 184 -2.71 -13.93 10.46
N GLY A 185 -1.45 -13.97 10.04
CA GLY A 185 -1.05 -13.44 8.72
C GLY A 185 -1.86 -14.06 7.57
N GLN A 186 -2.32 -15.30 7.76
CA GLN A 186 -3.22 -16.00 6.85
C GLN A 186 -4.61 -15.34 6.78
N THR A 187 -5.30 -15.13 7.90
CA THR A 187 -6.63 -14.47 7.91
C THR A 187 -6.57 -13.05 7.34
N PHE A 188 -5.49 -12.33 7.61
CA PHE A 188 -5.24 -11.02 7.01
C PHE A 188 -5.09 -11.11 5.48
N GLY A 189 -4.22 -12.02 5.01
CA GLY A 189 -3.98 -12.25 3.59
C GLY A 189 -5.25 -12.66 2.85
N ASP A 190 -6.00 -13.62 3.41
CA ASP A 190 -7.25 -14.11 2.84
C ASP A 190 -8.30 -12.99 2.72
N GLY A 191 -8.45 -12.17 3.76
CA GLY A 191 -9.39 -11.03 3.74
C GLY A 191 -9.02 -9.97 2.70
N LEU A 192 -7.72 -9.67 2.54
CA LEU A 192 -7.26 -8.74 1.50
C LEU A 192 -7.48 -9.30 0.09
N VAL A 193 -7.08 -10.56 -0.16
CA VAL A 193 -7.27 -11.22 -1.45
C VAL A 193 -8.76 -11.33 -1.78
N GLN A 194 -9.60 -11.68 -0.81
CA GLN A 194 -11.05 -11.75 -0.99
C GLN A 194 -11.63 -10.40 -1.41
N ARG A 195 -11.30 -9.30 -0.72
CA ARG A 195 -11.78 -7.96 -1.09
C ARG A 195 -11.32 -7.55 -2.49
N LEU A 196 -10.07 -7.83 -2.83
CA LEU A 196 -9.53 -7.55 -4.17
C LEU A 196 -10.24 -8.37 -5.26
N MET A 197 -10.51 -9.65 -4.98
CA MET A 197 -11.29 -10.53 -5.86
C MET A 197 -12.72 -10.03 -6.04
N GLU A 198 -13.42 -9.69 -4.95
CA GLU A 198 -14.78 -9.13 -4.98
C GLU A 198 -14.84 -7.82 -5.78
N ALA A 199 -13.89 -6.91 -5.54
CA ALA A 199 -13.76 -5.66 -6.29
C ALA A 199 -13.53 -5.91 -7.79
N THR A 200 -12.69 -6.90 -8.12
CA THR A 200 -12.44 -7.32 -9.51
C THR A 200 -13.70 -7.87 -10.18
N MET A 201 -14.40 -8.81 -9.52
CA MET A 201 -15.62 -9.41 -10.06
C MET A 201 -16.67 -8.33 -10.35
N LYS A 202 -16.84 -7.38 -9.42
CA LYS A 202 -17.73 -6.23 -9.59
C LYS A 202 -17.31 -5.33 -10.75
N ARG A 203 -16.02 -4.97 -10.83
CA ARG A 203 -15.47 -4.13 -11.91
C ARG A 203 -15.65 -4.76 -13.29
N CYS A 204 -15.39 -6.07 -13.39
CA CYS A 204 -15.48 -6.83 -14.63
C CYS A 204 -16.89 -7.36 -14.94
N ARG A 205 -17.88 -7.06 -14.09
CA ARG A 205 -19.29 -7.44 -14.24
C ARG A 205 -19.46 -8.96 -14.44
N ILE A 206 -18.70 -9.74 -13.68
CA ILE A 206 -18.77 -11.20 -13.71
C ILE A 206 -19.95 -11.63 -12.83
N PRO A 207 -20.95 -12.37 -13.35
CA PRO A 207 -22.15 -12.73 -12.60
C PRO A 207 -21.86 -13.60 -11.37
N ASP A 208 -22.46 -13.25 -10.25
CA ASP A 208 -22.34 -13.97 -8.99
C ASP A 208 -22.88 -15.40 -9.07
N SER A 209 -23.90 -15.62 -9.91
CA SER A 209 -24.51 -16.93 -10.15
C SER A 209 -23.54 -17.96 -10.75
N LEU A 210 -22.45 -17.51 -11.37
CA LEU A 210 -21.43 -18.38 -11.96
C LEU A 210 -20.34 -18.76 -10.95
N ARG A 211 -20.31 -18.12 -9.77
CA ARG A 211 -19.36 -18.46 -8.71
C ARG A 211 -19.88 -19.70 -7.99
N ARG A 212 -19.22 -20.85 -8.18
CA ARG A 212 -19.46 -21.98 -7.28
C ARG A 212 -18.94 -21.63 -5.88
N PRO A 213 -19.65 -22.02 -4.81
CA PRO A 213 -19.06 -21.96 -3.48
C PRO A 213 -17.74 -22.73 -3.51
N ALA A 214 -16.69 -22.17 -2.90
CA ALA A 214 -15.49 -22.94 -2.62
C ALA A 214 -15.93 -24.18 -1.83
N GLN A 215 -15.80 -25.36 -2.41
CA GLN A 215 -15.94 -26.60 -1.65
C GLN A 215 -14.74 -26.64 -0.72
N GLY A 216 -14.98 -26.34 0.56
CA GLY A 216 -13.99 -26.50 1.63
C GLY A 216 -13.67 -27.95 1.90
#